data_AF-A0A2J0JHL7-F1
#
_entry.id   AF-A0A2J0JHL7-F1
#
_cell.length_a   1.000
_cell.length_b   1.000
_cell.length_c   1.000
_cell.angle_alpha   90.00
_cell.angle_beta   90.00
_cell.angle_gamma   90.00
#
_symmetry.space_group_name_H-M   'P 1'
#
loop_
_entity.id
_entity.type
_entity.pdbx_description
1 polymer ?
#
loop_
_entity_poly.entity_id
_entity_poly.type
_entity_poly.pdbx_seq_one_letter_code
_entity_poly.pdbx_strand_id
1 'polypeptide(L)' 'KLDAVVLVAGDGDYVPMVEYIQSMGVQVEAISFGKSTSGKLREAVDDFIDLSLNSRKYLIGMK' A
#
# COMPACT_ATOMS: atom_id res chain seq x y z
N LYS A 1 -8.74 17.75 -9.39
CA LYS A 1 -7.85 17.71 -8.21
C LYS A 1 -8.04 16.32 -7.60
N LEU A 2 -6.96 15.61 -7.29
CA LEU A 2 -7.02 14.31 -6.62
C LEU A 2 -6.66 14.55 -5.15
N ASP A 3 -7.44 13.99 -4.23
CA ASP A 3 -7.20 14.19 -2.80
C ASP A 3 -6.42 13.01 -2.18
N ALA A 4 -6.61 11.79 -2.70
CA ALA A 4 -5.89 10.60 -2.28
C ALA A 4 -5.66 9.60 -3.43
N VAL A 5 -4.55 8.85 -3.37
CA VAL A 5 -4.21 7.71 -4.23
C VAL A 5 -4.10 6.45 -3.38
N VAL A 6 -4.72 5.37 -3.83
CA VAL A 6 -4.63 4.06 -3.17
C VAL A 6 -3.84 3.10 -4.05
N LEU A 7 -2.68 2.66 -3.56
CA LEU A 7 -1.79 1.72 -4.23
C LEU A 7 -2.06 0.29 -3.74
N VAL A 8 -2.58 -0.57 -4.62
CA VAL A 8 -2.73 -2.00 -4.31
C VAL A 8 -1.48 -2.74 -4.77
N ALA A 9 -0.38 -2.55 -4.05
CA ALA A 9 0.91 -3.18 -4.33
C ALA A 9 1.75 -3.32 -3.05
N GLY A 10 2.70 -4.27 -3.07
CA GLY A 10 3.62 -4.51 -1.96
C GLY A 10 5.08 -4.17 -2.26
N ASP A 11 5.39 -3.70 -3.46
CA ASP A 11 6.78 -3.55 -3.94
C ASP A 11 7.42 -2.24 -3.44
N GLY A 12 8.66 -2.32 -2.96
CA GLY A 12 9.45 -1.17 -2.52
C GLY A 12 9.85 -0.24 -3.67
N ASP A 13 9.83 -0.70 -4.91
CA ASP A 13 10.20 0.12 -6.07
C ASP A 13 9.23 1.28 -6.34
N TYR A 14 8.05 1.28 -5.69
CA TYR A 14 7.09 2.38 -5.79
C TYR A 14 7.38 3.55 -4.84
N VAL A 15 8.36 3.46 -3.94
CA VAL A 15 8.66 4.56 -2.98
C VAL A 15 8.89 5.91 -3.68
N PRO A 16 9.69 6.02 -4.78
CA PRO A 16 9.85 7.30 -5.47
C PRO A 16 8.54 7.89 -6.03
N MET A 17 7.60 7.02 -6.42
CA MET A 17 6.27 7.44 -6.87
C MET A 17 5.43 7.97 -5.71
N VAL A 18 5.48 7.31 -4.55
CA VAL A 18 4.79 7.75 -3.33
C VAL A 18 5.24 9.15 -2.94
N GLU A 19 6.55 9.36 -2.83
CA GLU A 19 7.15 10.65 -2.47
C GLU A 19 6.78 11.76 -3.46
N TYR A 20 6.81 11.43 -4.77
CA TYR A 20 6.41 12.38 -5.81
C TYR A 20 4.94 12.80 -5.68
N ILE A 21 4.03 11.85 -5.46
CA ILE A 21 2.60 12.14 -5.33
C ILE A 21 2.33 12.96 -4.06
N GLN A 22 2.96 12.60 -2.94
CA GLN A 22 2.87 13.37 -1.68
C GLN A 22 3.38 14.80 -1.84
N SER A 23 4.44 15.03 -2.64
CA SER A 23 4.94 16.38 -2.92
C SER A 23 3.93 17.29 -3.63
N MET A 24 2.93 16.71 -4.29
CA MET A 24 1.81 17.43 -4.90
C MET A 24 0.66 17.71 -3.90
N GLY A 25 0.84 17.36 -2.63
CA GLY A 25 -0.16 17.51 -1.57
C GLY A 25 -1.30 16.49 -1.63
N VAL A 26 -1.04 15.31 -2.20
CA VAL A 26 -2.01 14.21 -2.32
C VAL A 26 -1.64 13.11 -1.34
N GLN A 27 -2.62 12.60 -0.59
CA GLN A 27 -2.40 11.48 0.33
C GLN A 27 -2.17 10.17 -0.44
N VAL A 28 -1.22 9.35 0.00
CA VAL A 28 -0.94 8.05 -0.61
C VAL A 28 -1.11 6.95 0.42
N GLU A 29 -2.01 6.02 0.13
CA GLU A 29 -2.27 4.85 0.97
C GLU A 29 -1.86 3.59 0.22
N ALA A 30 -1.37 2.57 0.92
CA ALA A 30 -1.11 1.25 0.33
C ALA A 30 -1.99 0.16 0.92
N ILE A 31 -2.43 -0.75 0.06
CA ILE A 31 -3.20 -1.95 0.43
C ILE A 31 -2.46 -3.17 -0.09
N SER A 32 -1.99 -4.02 0.82
CA SER A 32 -1.29 -5.25 0.46
C SER A 32 -1.26 -6.23 1.63
N PHE A 33 -0.76 -7.45 1.38
CA PHE A 33 -0.46 -8.40 2.45
C PHE A 33 0.82 -7.98 3.16
N GLY A 34 0.70 -7.51 4.42
CA GLY A 34 1.81 -6.98 5.21
C GLY A 34 3.01 -7.94 5.35
N LYS A 35 2.79 -9.26 5.29
CA LYS A 35 3.87 -10.27 5.31
C LYS A 35 4.75 -10.27 4.06
N SER A 36 4.23 -9.85 2.92
CA SER A 36 4.93 -9.84 1.63
C SER A 36 5.17 -8.42 1.09
N THR A 37 4.91 -7.41 1.92
CA THR A 37 5.05 -6.00 1.54
C THR A 37 6.39 -5.48 2.04
N SER A 38 7.07 -4.70 1.20
CA SER A 38 8.30 -4.00 1.54
C SER A 38 8.11 -3.08 2.74
N GLY A 39 8.99 -3.18 3.74
CA GLY A 39 9.00 -2.27 4.89
C GLY A 39 9.19 -0.81 4.47
N LYS A 40 10.06 -0.57 3.47
CA LYS A 40 10.30 0.78 2.91
C LYS A 40 9.02 1.40 2.33
N LEU A 41 8.21 0.59 1.65
CA LEU A 41 6.93 1.08 1.11
C LEU A 41 5.97 1.46 2.24
N ARG A 42 5.88 0.62 3.29
CA ARG A 42 5.00 0.87 4.45
C ARG A 42 5.38 2.12 5.22
N GLU A 43 6.67 2.44 5.28
CA GLU A 43 7.18 3.64 5.93
C GLU A 43 6.97 4.90 5.08
N ALA A 44 6.94 4.77 3.75
CA ALA A 44 6.79 5.90 2.82
C ALA A 44 5.34 6.38 2.64
N VAL A 45 4.36 5.48 2.72
CA VAL A 45 2.94 5.83 2.56
C VAL A 45 2.36 6.48 3.81
N ASP A 46 1.29 7.26 3.64
CA ASP A 46 0.58 7.93 4.74
C ASP A 46 -0.24 6.94 5.58
N ASP A 47 -0.83 5.92 4.95
CA ASP A 47 -1.53 4.83 5.64
C ASP A 47 -1.33 3.48 4.93
N PHE A 48 -1.44 2.39 5.69
CA PHE A 48 -1.28 1.03 5.19
C PHE A 48 -2.38 0.09 5.69
N ILE A 49 -3.17 -0.45 4.76
CA ILE A 49 -4.22 -1.43 5.04
C ILE A 49 -3.65 -2.83 4.82
N ASP A 50 -3.42 -3.54 5.93
CA ASP A 50 -2.93 -4.92 5.91
C ASP A 50 -4.06 -5.93 5.67
N LEU A 51 -4.11 -6.48 4.45
CA LEU A 51 -5.06 -7.55 4.09
C LEU A 51 -4.82 -8.84 4.89
N SER A 52 -3.63 -9.03 5.46
CA SER A 52 -3.29 -10.21 6.26
C SER A 52 -4.11 -10.32 7.53
N LEU A 53 -4.63 -9.21 8.06
CA LEU A 53 -5.47 -9.18 9.26
C LEU A 53 -6.80 -9.93 9.05
N ASN A 54 -7.24 -10.08 7.80
CA ASN A 54 -8.44 -10.84 7.45
C ASN A 54 -8.19 -11.76 6.25
N SER A 55 -7.08 -12.51 6.31
CA SER A 55 -6.60 -13.36 5.21
C SER A 55 -7.63 -14.33 4.65
N ARG A 56 -8.52 -14.90 5.48
CA ARG A 56 -9.64 -15.77 5.02
C ARG A 56 -10.60 -15.08 4.06
N LYS A 57 -10.77 -13.76 4.17
CA LYS A 57 -11.65 -12.97 3.30
C LYS A 57 -11.00 -12.71 1.93
N TYR A 58 -9.68 -12.60 1.87
CA TYR A 58 -8.95 -12.07 0.71
C TYR A 58 -8.12 -13.10 -0.05
N LEU A 59 -7.68 -14.18 0.60
CA LEU A 59 -6.98 -15.26 -0.08
C LEU A 59 -7.96 -16.16 -0.82
N ILE A 60 -7.54 -16.64 -1.98
CA ILE A 60 -8.26 -17.70 -2.70
C ILE A 60 -8.26 -18.92 -1.79
N GLY A 61 -9.45 -19.42 -1.44
CA GLY A 61 -9.59 -20.57 -0.57
C GLY A 61 -8.81 -21.77 -1.11
N MET A 62 -8.00 -22.41 -0.26
CA MET A 62 -7.46 -23.72 -0.60
C MET A 62 -8.63 -24.69 -0.72
N LYS A 63 -8.73 -25.36 -1.87
CA LYS A 63 -9.59 -26.54 -2.02
C LYS A 63 -9.12 -27.65 -1.09
#